data_AF-A0AAD9GT22-F1
#
_entry.id   AF-A0AAD9GT22-F1
#
_cell.length_a   1.000
_cell.length_b   1.000
_cell.length_c   1.000
_cell.angle_alpha   90.00
_cell.angle_beta   90.00
_cell.angle_gamma   90.00
#
_symmetry.space_group_name_H-M   'P 1'
#
loop_
_entity.id
_entity.type
_entity.pdbx_description
1 polymer ?
#
loop_
_entity_poly.entity_id
_entity_poly.type
_entity_poly.pdbx_seq_one_letter_code
_entity_poly.pdbx_strand_id
1 'polypeptide(L)'
;MARARTALEYDRAAADFSAMNESAIKGLQEIGKEKWVIAYSPCTRFNTLTFNNVESVNCALQGIRSLPILDCLIEIERYVARKWVENTKKADTLGELTRYASRRADKVLEDTVSGSIDANSSTNYVVEIKHEFALQLCDGVVKCLCLDFEDAGAPCVHALIALKHAGRLKEMTRFYRGSWKRQSSEKPTRSEHALPSCL
;
A
#
# COMPACT_ATOMS: atom_id res chain seq x y z
N MET A 1 4.99 12.88 8.52
CA MET A 1 6.38 12.41 8.40
C MET A 1 6.49 10.95 7.98
N ALA A 2 6.05 9.96 8.78
CA ALA A 2 6.28 8.53 8.48
C ALA A 2 5.76 8.08 7.09
N ARG A 3 4.64 8.66 6.64
CA ARG A 3 4.03 8.39 5.33
C ARG A 3 4.62 9.21 4.16
N ALA A 4 5.64 10.03 4.39
CA ALA A 4 6.27 10.80 3.32
C ALA A 4 6.94 9.86 2.32
N ARG A 5 6.63 10.05 1.04
CA ARG A 5 7.14 9.25 -0.08
C ARG A 5 8.27 9.95 -0.81
N THR A 6 8.44 11.25 -0.58
CA THR A 6 9.57 12.03 -1.10
C THR A 6 10.32 12.73 0.02
N ALA A 7 11.58 13.09 -0.25
CA ALA A 7 12.38 13.91 0.68
C ALA A 7 11.68 15.25 0.97
N LEU A 8 11.11 15.89 -0.06
CA LEU A 8 10.39 17.16 0.09
C LEU A 8 9.16 17.05 1.01
N GLU A 9 8.35 16.00 0.85
CA GLU A 9 7.22 15.73 1.74
C GLU A 9 7.67 15.48 3.18
N TYR A 10 8.80 14.78 3.34
CA TYR A 10 9.38 14.50 4.64
C TYR A 10 9.85 15.81 5.30
N ASP A 11 10.60 16.64 4.60
CA ASP A 11 11.16 17.88 5.13
C ASP A 11 10.08 18.85 5.58
N ARG A 12 9.01 19.00 4.77
CA ARG A 12 7.83 19.80 5.14
C ARG A 12 7.18 19.26 6.41
N ALA A 13 6.86 17.97 6.43
CA ALA A 13 6.20 17.36 7.58
C ALA A 13 7.08 17.32 8.84
N ALA A 14 8.40 17.31 8.67
CA ALA A 14 9.36 17.37 9.76
C ALA A 14 9.46 18.77 10.33
N ALA A 15 9.50 19.81 9.49
CA ALA A 15 9.43 21.19 9.95
C ALA A 15 8.15 21.44 10.76
N ASP A 16 6.99 21.00 10.25
CA ASP A 16 5.71 21.15 10.93
C ASP A 16 5.70 20.44 12.31
N PHE A 17 6.23 19.21 12.36
CA PHE A 17 6.27 18.45 13.61
C PHE A 17 7.29 19.03 14.61
N SER A 18 8.41 19.58 14.12
CA SER A 18 9.45 20.18 14.97
C SER A 18 8.92 21.44 15.65
N ALA A 19 8.08 22.21 14.95
CA ALA A 19 7.40 23.37 15.51
C ALA A 19 6.41 22.98 16.64
N MET A 20 5.87 21.76 16.63
CA MET A 20 4.97 21.26 17.68
C MET A 20 5.72 20.60 18.83
N ASN A 21 6.74 19.79 18.54
CA ASN A 21 7.49 19.04 19.54
C ASN A 21 8.91 18.70 19.06
N GLU A 22 9.84 19.60 19.39
CA GLU A 22 11.26 19.48 19.04
C GLU A 22 11.91 18.23 19.66
N SER A 23 11.61 17.92 20.93
CA SER A 23 12.20 16.76 21.62
C SER A 23 11.79 15.44 20.98
N ALA A 24 10.54 15.32 20.54
CA ALA A 24 10.06 14.12 19.88
C ALA A 24 10.72 13.92 18.51
N ILE A 25 10.96 15.01 17.75
CA ILE A 25 11.63 14.90 16.46
C ILE A 25 13.08 14.48 16.59
N LYS A 26 13.78 14.97 17.63
CA LYS A 26 15.16 14.58 17.92
C LYS A 26 15.25 13.07 18.20
N GLY A 27 14.35 12.54 19.03
CA GLY A 27 14.29 11.10 19.28
C GLY A 27 13.99 10.28 18.01
N LEU A 28 13.11 10.77 17.13
CA LEU A 28 12.85 10.12 15.84
C LEU A 28 14.05 10.15 14.89
N GLN A 29 14.84 11.23 14.91
CA GLN A 29 16.06 11.35 14.11
C GLN A 29 17.14 10.39 14.62
N GLU A 30 17.29 10.23 15.93
CA GLU A 30 18.22 9.27 16.56
C GLU A 30 17.92 7.81 16.18
N ILE A 31 16.64 7.46 16.01
CA ILE A 31 16.23 6.13 15.55
C ILE A 31 16.73 5.84 14.13
N GLY A 32 16.85 6.88 13.28
CA GLY A 32 17.18 6.76 11.87
C GLY A 32 15.92 6.70 10.99
N LYS A 33 15.83 7.61 10.02
CA LYS A 33 14.65 7.80 9.14
C LYS A 33 14.35 6.58 8.26
N GLU A 34 15.37 5.80 7.91
CA GLU A 34 15.24 4.53 7.19
C GLU A 34 14.38 3.49 7.94
N LYS A 35 14.27 3.63 9.27
CA LYS A 35 13.50 2.73 10.13
C LYS A 35 12.02 3.08 10.27
N TRP A 36 11.57 4.24 9.81
CA TRP A 36 10.18 4.66 10.02
C TRP A 36 9.57 5.57 8.94
N VAL A 37 10.37 6.05 7.98
CA VAL A 37 9.90 6.85 6.85
C VAL A 37 9.90 6.03 5.57
N ILE A 38 8.80 6.06 4.81
CA ILE A 38 8.66 5.31 3.55
C ILE A 38 9.75 5.68 2.54
N ALA A 39 9.95 6.99 2.31
CA ALA A 39 10.90 7.53 1.34
C ALA A 39 12.36 7.05 1.54
N TYR A 40 12.74 6.75 2.79
CA TYR A 40 14.11 6.36 3.14
C TYR A 40 14.24 4.87 3.48
N SER A 41 13.14 4.12 3.45
CA SER A 41 13.16 2.70 3.77
C SER A 41 13.83 1.90 2.65
N PRO A 42 14.80 1.01 2.96
CA PRO A 42 15.52 0.21 1.95
C PRO A 42 14.61 -0.82 1.28
N CYS A 43 13.51 -1.19 1.93
CA CYS A 43 12.50 -2.10 1.42
C CYS A 43 11.12 -1.44 1.43
N THR A 44 10.20 -1.98 0.65
CA THR A 44 8.81 -1.55 0.65
C THR A 44 8.12 -1.91 1.95
N ARG A 45 7.46 -0.92 2.59
CA ARG A 45 6.78 -1.06 3.88
C ARG A 45 5.29 -1.34 3.67
N PHE A 46 4.99 -2.46 3.04
CA PHE A 46 3.62 -2.92 2.83
C PHE A 46 2.93 -3.17 4.18
N ASN A 47 1.76 -2.57 4.43
CA ASN A 47 0.89 -2.80 5.60
C ASN A 47 1.55 -2.60 6.99
N THR A 48 2.83 -2.26 7.10
CA THR A 48 3.55 -2.07 8.36
C THR A 48 3.37 -0.67 8.94
N LEU A 49 2.80 0.25 8.16
CA LEU A 49 2.57 1.65 8.55
C LEU A 49 1.33 1.85 9.42
N THR A 50 0.45 0.85 9.51
CA THR A 50 -0.74 0.91 10.36
C THR A 50 -0.53 -0.03 11.53
N PHE A 51 -0.30 0.52 12.71
CA PHE A 51 -0.19 -0.24 13.95
C PHE A 51 -1.47 -1.03 14.27
N ASN A 52 -2.59 -0.74 13.59
CA ASN A 52 -3.88 -1.43 13.67
C ASN A 52 -3.78 -2.97 13.71
N ASN A 53 -2.90 -3.58 12.92
CA ASN A 53 -2.74 -5.04 12.94
C ASN A 53 -2.12 -5.51 14.26
N VAL A 54 -1.09 -4.81 14.73
CA VAL A 54 -0.40 -5.11 15.99
C VAL A 54 -1.33 -4.82 17.17
N GLU A 55 -2.06 -3.70 17.16
CA GLU A 55 -3.06 -3.34 18.17
C GLU A 55 -4.18 -4.37 18.24
N SER A 56 -4.76 -4.76 17.10
CA SER A 56 -5.86 -5.71 17.05
C SER A 56 -5.44 -7.07 17.60
N VAL A 57 -4.25 -7.55 17.22
CA VAL A 57 -3.68 -8.80 17.75
C VAL A 57 -3.37 -8.66 19.24
N ASN A 58 -2.72 -7.56 19.67
CA ASN A 58 -2.40 -7.33 21.08
C ASN A 58 -3.63 -7.25 21.98
N CYS A 59 -4.70 -6.62 21.49
CA CYS A 59 -5.98 -6.54 22.16
C CYS A 59 -6.63 -7.92 22.25
N ALA A 60 -6.67 -8.68 21.14
CA ALA A 60 -7.21 -10.02 21.12
C ALA A 60 -6.44 -11.01 22.02
N LEU A 61 -5.13 -10.83 22.15
CA LEU A 61 -4.27 -11.67 22.97
C LEU A 61 -4.13 -11.18 24.42
N GLN A 62 -4.76 -10.06 24.80
CA GLN A 62 -4.55 -9.46 26.12
C GLN A 62 -4.83 -10.43 27.27
N GLY A 63 -5.97 -11.14 27.23
CA GLY A 63 -6.33 -12.14 28.25
C GLY A 63 -5.57 -13.47 28.12
N ILE A 64 -5.08 -13.79 26.93
CA ILE A 64 -4.29 -15.02 26.72
C ILE A 64 -2.90 -14.87 27.35
N ARG A 65 -2.32 -13.67 27.30
CA ARG A 65 -0.99 -13.37 27.86
C ARG A 65 -0.92 -13.48 29.39
N SER A 66 -2.04 -13.47 30.10
CA SER A 66 -2.08 -13.66 31.56
C SER A 66 -2.13 -15.13 31.98
N LEU A 67 -2.24 -16.07 31.04
CA LEU A 67 -2.25 -17.50 31.33
C LEU A 67 -0.84 -18.02 31.66
N PRO A 68 -0.72 -19.15 32.38
CA PRO A 68 0.55 -19.87 32.50
C PRO A 68 1.18 -20.14 31.14
N ILE A 69 2.51 -20.23 31.07
CA ILE A 69 3.25 -20.23 29.80
C ILE A 69 2.76 -21.30 28.80
N LEU A 70 2.45 -22.50 29.29
CA LEU A 70 1.97 -23.59 28.44
C LEU A 70 0.58 -23.30 27.86
N ASP A 71 -0.34 -22.84 28.69
CA ASP A 71 -1.71 -22.49 28.28
C ASP A 71 -1.73 -21.28 27.35
N CYS A 72 -0.87 -20.29 27.61
CA CYS A 72 -0.68 -19.12 26.75
C CYS A 72 -0.28 -19.53 25.33
N LEU A 73 0.71 -20.42 25.19
CA LEU A 73 1.17 -20.92 23.89
C LEU A 73 0.08 -21.70 23.16
N ILE A 74 -0.62 -22.60 23.86
CA ILE A 74 -1.72 -23.39 23.29
C ILE A 74 -2.85 -22.47 22.80
N GLU A 75 -3.22 -21.46 23.57
CA GLU A 75 -4.30 -20.55 23.19
C GLU A 75 -3.91 -19.59 22.07
N ILE A 76 -2.64 -19.17 21.99
CA ILE A 76 -2.11 -18.43 20.83
C ILE A 76 -2.21 -19.31 19.57
N GLU A 77 -1.76 -20.57 19.63
CA GLU A 77 -1.82 -21.50 18.50
C GLU A 77 -3.27 -21.67 18.02
N ARG A 78 -4.19 -21.92 18.96
CA ARG A 78 -5.64 -22.03 18.67
C ARG A 78 -6.20 -20.75 18.06
N TYR A 79 -5.81 -19.58 18.57
CA TYR A 79 -6.23 -18.29 18.02
C TYR A 79 -5.78 -18.14 16.56
N VAL A 80 -4.50 -18.41 16.28
CA VAL A 80 -3.93 -18.31 14.93
C VAL A 80 -4.61 -19.29 13.98
N ALA A 81 -4.80 -20.55 14.40
CA ALA A 81 -5.48 -21.56 13.59
C ALA A 81 -6.93 -21.18 13.26
N ARG A 82 -7.70 -20.69 14.24
CA ARG A 82 -9.07 -20.18 14.02
C ARG A 82 -9.08 -19.02 13.04
N LYS A 83 -8.20 -18.03 13.23
CA LYS A 83 -8.11 -16.87 12.35
C LYS A 83 -7.70 -17.25 10.93
N TRP A 84 -6.80 -18.20 10.78
CA TRP A 84 -6.40 -18.73 9.47
C TRP A 84 -7.60 -19.33 8.74
N VAL A 85 -8.36 -20.21 9.39
CA VAL A 85 -9.55 -20.83 8.79
C VAL A 85 -10.63 -19.79 8.46
N GLU A 86 -10.92 -18.87 9.39
CA GLU A 86 -11.88 -17.78 9.17
C GLU A 86 -11.49 -16.92 7.96
N ASN A 87 -10.22 -16.53 7.87
CA ASN A 87 -9.73 -15.67 6.80
C ASN A 87 -9.66 -16.40 5.46
N THR A 88 -9.31 -17.70 5.46
CA THR A 88 -9.27 -18.53 4.25
C THR A 88 -10.67 -18.71 3.68
N LYS A 89 -11.65 -19.07 4.53
CA LYS A 89 -13.06 -19.18 4.12
C LYS A 89 -13.60 -17.88 3.53
N LYS A 90 -13.26 -16.74 4.14
CA LYS A 90 -13.61 -15.41 3.62
C LYS A 90 -12.94 -15.14 2.27
N ALA A 91 -11.67 -15.49 2.12
CA ALA A 91 -10.95 -15.30 0.85
C ALA A 91 -11.56 -16.17 -0.27
N ASP A 92 -11.89 -17.42 0.02
CA ASP A 92 -12.49 -18.36 -0.93
C ASP A 92 -13.90 -17.93 -1.39
N THR A 93 -14.69 -17.36 -0.48
CA THR A 93 -16.02 -16.81 -0.83
C THR A 93 -15.93 -15.50 -1.60
N LEU A 94 -14.86 -14.72 -1.39
CA LEU A 94 -14.78 -13.41 -1.98
C LEU A 94 -14.35 -13.46 -3.45
N GLY A 95 -13.41 -14.33 -3.86
CA GLY A 95 -12.96 -14.54 -5.26
C GLY A 95 -12.39 -13.30 -6.00
N GLU A 96 -12.77 -12.12 -5.53
CA GLU A 96 -12.61 -10.75 -5.97
C GLU A 96 -12.23 -9.91 -4.72
N LEU A 97 -12.24 -8.58 -4.86
CA LEU A 97 -11.96 -7.64 -3.79
C LEU A 97 -12.86 -7.85 -2.57
N THR A 98 -12.28 -7.71 -1.36
CA THR A 98 -13.09 -7.70 -0.13
C THR A 98 -14.09 -6.54 -0.15
N ARG A 99 -15.24 -6.66 0.53
CA ARG A 99 -16.23 -5.57 0.65
C ARG A 99 -15.60 -4.24 1.12
N TYR A 100 -14.61 -4.32 2.00
CA TYR A 100 -13.84 -3.15 2.42
C TYR A 100 -13.02 -2.56 1.28
N ALA A 101 -12.27 -3.40 0.54
CA ALA A 101 -11.45 -2.97 -0.58
C ALA A 101 -12.30 -2.39 -1.73
N SER A 102 -13.46 -3.00 -2.04
CA SER A 102 -14.40 -2.46 -3.04
C SER A 102 -14.92 -1.09 -2.63
N ARG A 103 -15.45 -0.96 -1.40
CA ARG A 103 -15.91 0.34 -0.89
C ARG A 103 -14.81 1.40 -0.86
N ARG A 104 -13.58 1.00 -0.54
CA ARG A 104 -12.42 1.89 -0.55
C ARG A 104 -12.11 2.37 -1.97
N ALA A 105 -12.15 1.47 -2.96
CA ALA A 105 -11.95 1.79 -4.36
C ALA A 105 -13.04 2.71 -4.89
N ASP A 106 -14.32 2.39 -4.62
CA ASP A 106 -15.46 3.21 -5.02
C ASP A 106 -15.35 4.61 -4.45
N LYS A 107 -15.09 4.74 -3.15
CA LYS A 107 -14.91 6.04 -2.49
C LYS A 107 -13.77 6.85 -3.11
N VAL A 108 -12.61 6.24 -3.36
CA VAL A 108 -11.48 6.94 -3.99
C VAL A 108 -11.84 7.44 -5.39
N LEU A 109 -12.61 6.65 -6.14
CA LEU A 109 -13.08 7.03 -7.47
C LEU A 109 -14.14 8.13 -7.44
N GLU A 110 -15.06 8.11 -6.46
CA GLU A 110 -16.06 9.17 -6.23
C GLU A 110 -15.42 10.49 -5.82
N ASP A 111 -14.42 10.45 -4.94
CA ASP A 111 -13.69 11.63 -4.46
C ASP A 111 -12.79 12.25 -5.57
N THR A 112 -12.59 11.56 -6.70
CA THR A 112 -11.72 12.04 -7.78
C THR A 112 -12.51 12.88 -8.80
N VAL A 113 -12.28 14.19 -8.74
CA VAL A 113 -13.06 15.21 -9.46
C VAL A 113 -12.87 15.20 -10.99
N SER A 114 -11.68 14.85 -11.49
CA SER A 114 -11.42 14.74 -12.94
C SER A 114 -10.07 14.06 -13.19
N GLY A 115 -10.04 13.15 -14.17
CA GLY A 115 -8.82 12.61 -14.74
C GLY A 115 -9.04 12.43 -16.24
N SER A 116 -8.08 12.88 -17.06
CA SER A 116 -8.05 12.57 -18.48
C SER A 116 -7.41 11.20 -18.67
N ILE A 117 -7.93 10.41 -19.60
CA ILE A 117 -7.34 9.11 -19.96
C ILE A 117 -7.00 9.16 -21.44
N ASP A 118 -5.70 9.22 -21.73
CA ASP A 118 -5.20 9.01 -23.08
C ASP A 118 -4.85 7.52 -23.24
N ALA A 119 -5.72 6.81 -23.93
CA ALA A 119 -5.49 5.42 -24.30
C ALA A 119 -4.56 5.38 -25.51
N ASN A 120 -3.27 5.12 -25.28
CA ASN A 120 -2.28 5.00 -26.35
C ASN A 120 -2.37 3.62 -27.04
N SER A 121 -2.94 2.61 -26.37
CA SER A 121 -3.26 1.28 -26.93
C SER A 121 -4.33 0.56 -26.08
N SER A 122 -4.69 -0.68 -26.44
CA SER A 122 -5.58 -1.55 -25.64
C SER A 122 -5.01 -1.97 -24.28
N THR A 123 -3.71 -1.73 -24.05
CA THR A 123 -2.98 -2.09 -22.83
C THR A 123 -2.28 -0.89 -22.19
N ASN A 124 -2.12 0.24 -22.87
CA ASN A 124 -1.43 1.42 -22.33
C ASN A 124 -2.41 2.58 -22.09
N TYR A 125 -2.56 2.97 -20.82
CA TYR A 125 -3.45 4.05 -20.38
C TYR A 125 -2.66 5.11 -19.63
N VAL A 126 -2.50 6.29 -20.22
CA VAL A 126 -1.96 7.46 -19.51
C VAL A 126 -3.11 8.12 -18.76
N VAL A 127 -3.07 8.06 -17.43
CA VAL A 127 -4.09 8.69 -16.57
C VAL A 127 -3.53 9.97 -15.97
N GLU A 128 -3.98 11.11 -16.47
CA GLU A 128 -3.57 12.43 -16.00
C GLU A 128 -4.59 12.95 -14.99
N ILE A 129 -4.17 13.08 -13.73
CA ILE A 129 -4.95 13.73 -12.67
C ILE A 129 -4.23 15.02 -12.32
N LYS A 130 -4.87 16.18 -12.55
CA LYS A 130 -4.31 17.51 -12.24
C LYS A 130 -2.91 17.77 -12.83
N HIS A 131 -2.65 17.30 -14.04
CA HIS A 131 -1.44 17.59 -14.84
C HIS A 131 -0.09 16.98 -14.43
N GLU A 132 -0.04 15.93 -13.61
CA GLU A 132 1.27 15.48 -13.07
C GLU A 132 1.65 14.00 -13.25
N PHE A 133 0.77 13.11 -13.77
CA PHE A 133 1.06 11.67 -13.68
C PHE A 133 0.63 10.85 -14.89
N ALA A 134 1.37 9.77 -15.13
CA ALA A 134 1.12 8.79 -16.15
C ALA A 134 1.15 7.38 -15.52
N LEU A 135 0.23 6.54 -15.97
CA LEU A 135 0.16 5.11 -15.64
C LEU A 135 0.53 4.34 -16.91
N GLN A 136 1.02 3.12 -16.77
CA GLN A 136 1.20 2.19 -17.87
C GLN A 136 0.79 0.79 -17.41
N LEU A 137 -0.04 0.11 -18.23
CA LEU A 137 -0.66 -1.19 -17.92
C LEU A 137 -0.17 -2.29 -18.88
N CYS A 138 1.13 -2.51 -19.01
CA CYS A 138 1.65 -3.56 -19.92
C CYS A 138 1.47 -4.96 -19.32
N ASP A 139 0.73 -5.85 -20.01
CA ASP A 139 0.60 -7.31 -19.77
C ASP A 139 0.76 -7.77 -18.30
N GLY A 140 -0.15 -7.30 -17.44
CA GLY A 140 -0.23 -7.73 -16.05
C GLY A 140 0.71 -7.02 -15.08
N VAL A 141 1.41 -5.98 -15.52
CA VAL A 141 2.24 -5.08 -14.70
C VAL A 141 1.62 -3.69 -14.68
N VAL A 142 1.36 -3.17 -13.48
CA VAL A 142 0.90 -1.79 -13.27
C VAL A 142 2.06 -0.98 -12.76
N LYS A 143 2.53 0.01 -13.54
CA LYS A 143 3.51 0.99 -13.06
C LYS A 143 2.85 2.36 -12.96
N CYS A 144 2.94 2.96 -11.77
CA CYS A 144 2.47 4.32 -11.49
C CYS A 144 3.62 5.16 -10.96
N LEU A 145 3.83 6.34 -11.55
CA LEU A 145 4.80 7.32 -11.06
C LEU A 145 4.42 7.96 -9.71
N CYS A 146 3.19 7.72 -9.25
CA CYS A 146 2.70 8.18 -7.96
C CYS A 146 3.33 7.44 -6.76
N LEU A 147 4.06 6.34 -6.99
CA LEU A 147 4.71 5.48 -5.99
C LEU A 147 3.77 4.85 -4.94
N ASP A 148 2.50 5.24 -4.88
CA ASP A 148 1.48 4.65 -4.00
C ASP A 148 1.43 3.12 -4.13
N PHE A 149 1.53 2.61 -5.36
CA PHE A 149 1.53 1.17 -5.59
C PHE A 149 2.85 0.51 -5.17
N GLU A 150 3.98 1.08 -5.57
CA GLU A 150 5.32 0.57 -5.24
C GLU A 150 5.62 0.62 -3.73
N ASP A 151 5.03 1.56 -3.00
CA ASP A 151 5.28 1.77 -1.57
C ASP A 151 4.22 1.13 -0.66
N ALA A 152 2.94 1.13 -1.07
CA ALA A 152 1.84 0.64 -0.24
C ALA A 152 1.26 -0.69 -0.73
N GLY A 153 1.59 -1.14 -1.94
CA GLY A 153 1.14 -2.41 -2.51
C GLY A 153 -0.36 -2.47 -2.79
N ALA A 154 -1.02 -1.32 -2.68
CA ALA A 154 -2.43 -1.12 -2.91
C ALA A 154 -2.63 -0.29 -4.19
N PRO A 155 -3.75 -0.50 -4.92
CA PRO A 155 -4.09 0.35 -6.06
C PRO A 155 -4.04 1.83 -5.69
N CYS A 156 -3.26 2.59 -6.45
CA CYS A 156 -3.36 4.04 -6.44
C CYS A 156 -4.61 4.52 -7.20
N VAL A 157 -4.99 5.78 -7.02
CA VAL A 157 -6.12 6.39 -7.74
C VAL A 157 -5.97 6.27 -9.27
N HIS A 158 -4.77 6.47 -9.81
CA HIS A 158 -4.49 6.34 -11.25
C HIS A 158 -4.80 4.93 -11.78
N ALA A 159 -4.38 3.91 -11.03
CA ALA A 159 -4.61 2.52 -11.40
C ALA A 159 -6.07 2.12 -11.26
N LEU A 160 -6.79 2.63 -10.25
CA LEU A 160 -8.24 2.44 -10.13
C LEU A 160 -8.99 3.02 -11.32
N ILE A 161 -8.63 4.23 -11.76
CA ILE A 161 -9.25 4.89 -12.90
C ILE A 161 -9.01 4.11 -14.19
N ALA A 162 -7.76 3.72 -14.47
CA ALA A 162 -7.44 2.94 -15.66
C ALA A 162 -8.15 1.58 -15.68
N LEU A 163 -8.17 0.86 -14.56
CA LEU A 163 -8.86 -0.42 -14.44
C LEU A 163 -10.38 -0.27 -14.58
N LYS A 164 -10.98 0.81 -14.06
CA LYS A 164 -12.40 1.12 -14.24
C LYS A 164 -12.71 1.42 -15.70
N HIS A 165 -11.90 2.23 -16.37
CA HIS A 165 -12.07 2.54 -17.79
C HIS A 165 -11.94 1.30 -18.67
N ALA A 166 -11.01 0.40 -18.36
CA ALA A 166 -10.86 -0.88 -19.07
C ALA A 166 -11.98 -1.89 -18.78
N GLY A 167 -12.88 -1.63 -17.81
CA GLY A 167 -13.87 -2.61 -17.35
C GLY A 167 -13.30 -3.77 -16.54
N ARG A 168 -12.05 -3.65 -16.06
CA ARG A 168 -11.26 -4.72 -15.41
C ARG A 168 -11.03 -4.49 -13.91
N LEU A 169 -11.79 -3.60 -13.28
CA LEU A 169 -11.67 -3.31 -11.84
C LEU A 169 -11.84 -4.57 -10.96
N LYS A 170 -12.62 -5.55 -11.41
CA LYS A 170 -12.79 -6.84 -10.71
C LYS A 170 -11.53 -7.72 -10.77
N GLU A 171 -10.74 -7.60 -11.84
CA GLU A 171 -9.48 -8.33 -12.02
C GLU A 171 -8.30 -7.67 -11.29
N MET A 172 -8.54 -6.60 -10.55
CA MET A 172 -7.52 -5.82 -9.88
C MET A 172 -6.57 -6.66 -9.01
N THR A 173 -7.10 -7.67 -8.32
CA THR A 173 -6.30 -8.60 -7.51
C THR A 173 -5.29 -9.41 -8.35
N ARG A 174 -5.60 -9.71 -9.61
CA ARG A 174 -4.73 -10.45 -10.55
C ARG A 174 -3.54 -9.60 -10.99
N PHE A 175 -3.79 -8.36 -11.40
CA PHE A 175 -2.76 -7.41 -11.81
C PHE A 175 -1.75 -7.16 -10.70
N TYR A 176 -2.23 -7.04 -9.47
CA TYR A 176 -1.37 -6.79 -8.34
C TYR A 176 -0.68 -8.06 -7.85
N ARG A 177 -1.37 -9.19 -7.66
CA ARG A 177 -0.72 -10.45 -7.24
C ARG A 177 0.43 -10.87 -8.19
N GLY A 178 0.31 -10.61 -9.50
CA GLY A 178 1.35 -10.87 -10.50
C GLY A 178 2.53 -9.90 -10.45
N SER A 179 2.27 -8.61 -10.21
CA SER A 179 3.31 -7.58 -10.09
C SER A 179 4.17 -7.77 -8.82
N TRP A 180 3.54 -8.18 -7.71
CA TRP A 180 4.21 -8.46 -6.44
C TRP A 180 5.28 -9.56 -6.51
N LYS A 181 5.10 -10.57 -7.37
CA LYS A 181 6.09 -11.65 -7.55
C LYS A 181 7.36 -11.19 -8.27
N ARG A 182 7.31 -10.06 -9.00
CA ARG A 182 8.43 -9.57 -9.82
C ARG A 182 9.24 -8.45 -9.17
N GLN A 183 8.70 -7.77 -8.15
CA GLN A 183 9.33 -6.64 -7.44
C GLN A 183 10.21 -7.05 -6.24
N SER A 184 10.43 -8.35 -5.98
CA SER A 184 11.20 -8.81 -4.81
C SER A 184 12.72 -8.54 -4.86
N SER A 185 13.20 -7.72 -5.79
CA SER A 185 14.59 -7.31 -5.92
C SER A 185 14.68 -5.80 -6.13
N GLU A 186 14.97 -5.08 -5.03
CA GLU A 186 15.35 -3.65 -4.92
C GLU A 186 14.31 -2.59 -5.32
N LYS A 187 14.29 -1.49 -4.54
CA LYS A 187 13.45 -0.30 -4.82
C LYS A 187 14.06 0.48 -5.99
N PRO A 188 13.29 0.76 -7.07
CA PRO A 188 13.80 1.58 -8.18
C PRO A 188 14.01 3.03 -7.75
N THR A 189 15.09 3.67 -8.23
CA THR A 189 15.38 5.07 -7.94
C THR A 189 14.62 6.01 -8.88
N ARG A 190 14.25 7.21 -8.42
CA ARG A 190 13.42 8.16 -9.20
C ARG A 190 14.04 8.58 -10.53
N SER A 191 15.37 8.53 -10.66
CA SER A 191 16.09 8.80 -11.93
C SER A 191 15.88 7.71 -12.99
N GLU A 192 15.38 6.54 -12.61
CA GLU A 192 15.07 5.42 -13.52
C GLU A 192 13.58 5.39 -13.93
N HIS A 193 12.79 6.37 -13.51
CA HIS A 193 11.36 6.47 -13.79
C HIS A 193 11.04 7.19 -15.10
N ALA A 194 11.85 6.99 -16.14
CA ALA A 194 11.30 7.12 -17.48
C ALA A 194 10.30 5.99 -17.66
N LEU A 195 9.07 6.29 -18.13
CA LEU A 195 8.17 5.23 -18.56
C LEU A 195 8.92 4.37 -19.59
N PRO A 196 9.14 3.06 -19.34
CA PRO A 196 9.72 2.23 -20.37
C PRO A 196 8.82 2.29 -21.60
N SER A 197 9.42 2.49 -22.76
CA SER A 197 8.72 2.41 -24.04
C SER A 197 8.15 1.00 -24.19
N CYS A 198 6.86 0.82 -23.88
CA CYS A 198 6.14 -0.38 -24.32
C CYS A 198 5.89 -0.19 -25.82
N LEU A 199 6.82 -0.73 -26.62
CA LEU A 199 6.55 -1.19 -27.97
C LEU A 199 5.52 -2.32 -27.94
#